data_AF-A0A7C4SQ91-F1
#
_entry.id   AF-A0A7C4SQ91-F1
#
_cell.length_a   1.000
_cell.length_b   1.000
_cell.length_c   1.000
_cell.angle_alpha   90.00
_cell.angle_beta   90.00
_cell.angle_gamma   90.00
#
_symmetry.space_group_name_H-M   'P 1'
#
loop_
_entity.id
_entity.type
_entity.pdbx_description
1 polymer ?
#
loop_
_entity_poly.entity_id
_entity_poly.type
_entity_poly.pdbx_seq_one_letter_code
_entity_poly.pdbx_strand_id
1 'polypeptide(L)'
;MEAEKDPWRKRFGSVAPNRSSGYLLGAFALLALMIGYVWWPLARSYLSYLSHGGGSLLQRIDWLFIGIFGFMSLLFVFAADLRQDAVLFFVGLAGGGVIESWGTQTQLWTYFTQERPPPWILPAWGLANLAVFRLVRFLDLILPEERPALYKTLYWIVFAVFLFFLFAFVRHTFDKPFTWGAVLLVHFLIHATRGGDGARPSKVPRRERGHALAGLRQPRTPRADGCARVA
;
A
#
# COMPACT_ATOMS: atom_id res chain seq x y z
N MET A 1 12.38 -37.61 -13.61
CA MET A 1 12.02 -36.86 -12.39
C MET A 1 12.13 -35.39 -12.73
N GLU A 2 11.04 -34.82 -13.24
CA GLU A 2 10.95 -33.40 -13.54
C GLU A 2 11.00 -32.63 -12.23
N ALA A 3 11.95 -31.70 -12.13
CA ALA A 3 12.01 -30.74 -11.04
C ALA A 3 10.66 -30.02 -10.95
N GLU A 4 9.89 -30.34 -9.92
CA GLU A 4 8.70 -29.61 -9.51
C GLU A 4 9.10 -28.13 -9.44
N LYS A 5 8.66 -27.37 -10.45
CA LYS A 5 9.00 -25.95 -10.59
C LYS A 5 8.41 -25.26 -9.37
N ASP A 6 9.29 -24.96 -8.42
CA ASP A 6 8.98 -24.32 -7.14
C ASP A 6 7.85 -23.27 -7.31
N PRO A 7 6.64 -23.56 -6.81
CA PRO A 7 5.48 -22.69 -6.98
C PRO A 7 5.75 -21.30 -6.37
N TRP A 8 6.65 -21.22 -5.39
CA TRP A 8 7.07 -19.96 -4.77
C TRP A 8 7.88 -19.09 -5.71
N ARG A 9 8.87 -19.64 -6.43
CA ARG A 9 9.61 -18.88 -7.46
C ARG A 9 8.70 -18.26 -8.51
N LYS A 10 7.64 -18.95 -8.94
CA LYS A 10 6.68 -18.42 -9.91
C LYS A 10 5.78 -17.34 -9.33
N ARG A 11 5.35 -17.48 -8.06
CA ARG A 11 4.55 -16.47 -7.35
C ARG A 11 5.37 -15.20 -7.09
N PHE A 12 6.54 -15.32 -6.48
CA PHE A 12 7.42 -14.18 -6.17
C PHE A 12 8.06 -13.54 -7.39
N GLY A 13 8.29 -14.28 -8.48
CA GLY A 13 8.83 -13.73 -9.73
C GLY A 13 7.92 -12.68 -10.40
N SER A 14 6.61 -12.70 -10.10
CA SER A 14 5.67 -11.66 -10.56
C SER A 14 5.71 -10.36 -9.74
N VAL A 15 6.47 -10.36 -8.64
CA VAL A 15 6.49 -9.30 -7.62
C VAL A 15 7.88 -8.66 -7.49
N ALA A 16 8.82 -9.06 -8.35
CA ALA A 16 10.18 -8.57 -8.32
C ALA A 16 10.24 -7.03 -8.52
N PRO A 17 11.21 -6.34 -7.88
CA PRO A 17 11.44 -4.92 -8.10
C PRO A 17 11.66 -4.63 -9.58
N ASN A 18 11.07 -3.54 -10.06
CA ASN A 18 11.25 -3.08 -11.44
C ASN A 18 11.64 -1.59 -11.45
N ARG A 19 11.81 -1.00 -12.64
CA ARG A 19 12.16 0.43 -12.77
C ARG A 19 11.10 1.34 -12.15
N SER A 20 9.82 0.98 -12.25
CA SER A 20 8.71 1.68 -11.61
C SER A 20 8.80 1.68 -10.08
N SER A 21 9.26 0.57 -9.48
CA SER A 21 9.55 0.50 -8.04
C SER A 21 10.59 1.54 -7.63
N GLY A 22 11.62 1.76 -8.46
CA GLY A 22 12.64 2.79 -8.22
C GLY A 22 12.06 4.21 -8.22
N TYR A 23 11.21 4.54 -9.19
CA TYR A 23 10.55 5.86 -9.22
C TYR A 23 9.63 6.08 -8.03
N LEU A 24 8.85 5.07 -7.63
CA LEU A 24 7.97 5.17 -6.47
C LEU A 24 8.73 5.27 -5.15
N LEU A 25 9.81 4.50 -4.99
CA LEU A 25 10.67 4.60 -3.81
C LEU A 25 11.35 5.96 -3.74
N GLY A 26 11.78 6.50 -4.89
CA GLY A 26 12.30 7.87 -4.99
C GLY A 26 11.27 8.92 -4.60
N ALA A 27 10.03 8.82 -5.11
CA ALA A 27 8.94 9.72 -4.73
C ALA A 27 8.58 9.62 -3.24
N PHE A 28 8.54 8.40 -2.69
CA PHE A 28 8.34 8.14 -1.27
C PHE A 28 9.44 8.77 -0.42
N ALA A 29 10.71 8.56 -0.79
CA ALA A 29 11.85 9.14 -0.09
C ALA A 29 11.85 10.67 -0.16
N LEU A 30 11.55 11.25 -1.32
CA LEU A 30 11.43 12.70 -1.49
C LEU A 30 10.34 13.26 -0.57
N LEU A 31 9.17 12.61 -0.51
CA LEU A 31 8.11 13.04 0.40
C LEU A 31 8.53 12.90 1.87
N ALA A 32 9.17 11.79 2.25
CA ALA A 32 9.65 11.59 3.61
C ALA A 32 10.67 12.68 4.02
N LEU A 33 11.56 13.08 3.11
CA LEU A 33 12.49 14.19 3.32
C LEU A 33 11.77 15.52 3.43
N MET A 34 10.78 15.79 2.58
CA MET A 34 9.95 16.99 2.65
C MET A 34 9.20 17.09 3.99
N ILE A 35 8.56 16.00 4.43
CA ILE A 35 7.88 15.93 5.72
C ILE A 35 8.91 16.14 6.84
N GLY A 36 10.05 15.46 6.79
CA GLY A 36 11.12 15.62 7.79
C GLY A 36 11.64 17.07 7.87
N TYR A 37 11.72 17.77 6.75
CA TYR A 37 12.07 19.19 6.70
C TYR A 37 11.00 20.07 7.35
N VAL A 38 9.73 19.93 6.95
CA VAL A 38 8.60 20.69 7.53
C VAL A 38 8.46 20.40 9.03
N TRP A 39 8.68 19.16 9.43
CA TRP A 39 8.57 18.69 10.80
C TRP A 39 9.85 18.87 11.62
N TRP A 40 10.90 19.47 11.06
CA TRP A 40 12.16 19.64 11.78
C TRP A 40 12.03 20.32 13.15
N PRO A 41 11.19 21.36 13.33
CA PRO A 41 10.96 21.93 14.66
C PRO A 41 10.40 20.89 15.65
N LEU A 42 9.44 20.07 15.21
CA LEU A 42 8.85 19.00 16.01
C LEU A 42 9.88 17.89 16.30
N ALA A 43 10.71 17.54 15.31
CA ALA A 43 11.79 16.57 15.47
C ALA A 43 12.80 17.03 16.52
N ARG A 44 13.15 18.32 16.57
CA ARG A 44 14.03 18.88 17.62
C ARG A 44 13.41 18.76 19.00
N SER A 45 12.12 19.06 19.14
CA SER A 45 11.39 18.87 20.40
C SER A 45 11.35 17.39 20.80
N TYR A 46 11.16 16.48 19.85
CA TYR A 46 11.18 15.04 20.12
C TYR A 46 12.57 14.56 20.57
N LEU A 47 13.62 14.99 19.87
CA LEU A 47 15.01 14.64 20.18
C LEU A 47 15.45 15.18 21.55
N SER A 48 14.93 16.32 22.00
CA SER A 48 15.24 16.82 23.34
C SER A 48 14.64 15.94 24.44
N TYR A 49 13.45 15.34 24.23
CA TYR A 49 12.91 14.34 25.16
C TYR A 49 13.77 13.07 25.20
N LEU A 50 14.33 12.66 24.06
CA LEU A 50 15.22 11.49 24.01
C LEU A 50 16.53 11.73 24.77
N SER A 51 17.11 12.93 24.71
CA SER A 51 18.38 13.25 25.38
C SER A 51 18.26 13.52 26.88
N HIS A 52 17.11 13.99 27.38
CA HIS A 52 16.95 14.42 28.78
C HIS A 52 16.26 13.41 29.72
N GLY A 53 15.67 12.32 29.21
CA GLY A 53 15.07 11.31 30.09
C GLY A 53 16.10 10.38 30.75
N GLY A 54 15.82 9.87 31.95
CA GLY A 54 16.52 8.71 32.55
C GLY A 54 15.95 7.37 32.06
N GLY A 55 16.81 6.39 31.70
CA GLY A 55 16.40 5.09 31.13
C GLY A 55 17.11 4.70 29.82
N SER A 56 16.87 3.47 29.34
CA SER A 56 17.50 2.93 28.12
C SER A 56 16.91 3.54 26.84
N LEU A 57 17.78 3.90 25.89
CA LEU A 57 17.39 4.43 24.57
C LEU A 57 16.38 3.53 23.85
N LEU A 58 16.54 2.21 23.97
CA LEU A 58 15.69 1.22 23.30
C LEU A 58 14.22 1.29 23.74
N GLN A 59 13.92 1.76 24.96
CA GLN A 59 12.54 1.88 25.44
C GLN A 59 11.83 3.13 24.90
N ARG A 60 12.58 4.12 24.43
CA ARG A 60 12.03 5.39 23.93
C ARG A 60 11.93 5.44 22.42
N ILE A 61 12.55 4.49 21.75
CA ILE A 61 12.40 4.31 20.31
C ILE A 61 10.98 3.82 20.05
N ASP A 62 10.28 4.52 19.17
CA ASP A 62 8.99 4.06 18.67
C ASP A 62 9.20 2.95 17.63
N TRP A 63 9.32 1.73 18.14
CA TRP A 63 9.49 0.54 17.30
C TRP A 63 8.31 0.29 16.38
N LEU A 64 7.11 0.69 16.78
CA LEU A 64 5.92 0.55 15.96
C LEU A 64 6.00 1.46 14.75
N PHE A 65 6.37 2.73 14.95
CA PHE A 65 6.57 3.68 13.86
C PHE A 65 7.65 3.21 12.89
N ILE A 66 8.80 2.77 13.40
CA ILE A 66 9.88 2.22 12.55
C ILE A 66 9.39 0.98 11.78
N GLY A 67 8.69 0.08 12.45
CA GLY A 67 8.14 -1.14 11.85
C GLY A 67 7.15 -0.84 10.72
N ILE A 68 6.19 0.06 10.96
CA ILE A 68 5.19 0.46 9.95
C ILE A 68 5.87 1.17 8.78
N PHE A 69 6.77 2.13 9.04
CA PHE A 69 7.46 2.87 7.99
C PHE A 69 8.35 1.95 7.14
N GLY A 70 9.10 1.05 7.78
CA GLY A 70 9.92 0.06 7.10
C GLY A 70 9.07 -0.92 6.27
N PHE A 71 7.96 -1.39 6.83
CA PHE A 71 7.04 -2.28 6.12
C PHE A 71 6.37 -1.60 4.93
N MET A 72 5.90 -0.36 5.07
CA MET A 72 5.34 0.42 3.96
C MET A 72 6.39 0.65 2.86
N SER A 73 7.62 0.98 3.24
CA SER A 73 8.74 1.15 2.30
C SER A 73 8.97 -0.13 1.48
N LEU A 74 8.93 -1.30 2.15
CA LEU A 74 9.03 -2.59 1.48
C LEU A 74 7.86 -2.83 0.54
N LEU A 75 6.63 -2.50 0.94
CA LEU A 75 5.45 -2.60 0.08
C LEU A 75 5.62 -1.80 -1.21
N PHE A 76 6.16 -0.58 -1.18
CA PHE A 76 6.37 0.23 -2.39
C PHE A 76 7.32 -0.38 -3.40
N VAL A 77 8.24 -1.23 -2.96
CA VAL A 77 9.16 -1.96 -3.85
C VAL A 77 8.44 -3.07 -4.60
N PHE A 78 7.38 -3.64 -4.02
CA PHE A 78 6.68 -4.80 -4.58
C PHE A 78 5.74 -4.44 -5.74
N ALA A 79 6.04 -5.01 -6.92
CA ALA A 79 5.18 -5.06 -8.11
C ALA A 79 4.51 -3.72 -8.51
N ALA A 80 5.32 -2.66 -8.59
CA ALA A 80 4.89 -1.32 -8.96
C ALA A 80 4.35 -1.25 -10.41
N ASP A 81 3.21 -0.58 -10.58
CA ASP A 81 2.58 -0.26 -11.85
C ASP A 81 2.13 1.20 -11.81
N LEU A 82 2.92 2.09 -12.41
CA LEU A 82 2.69 3.55 -12.35
C LEU A 82 1.30 3.97 -12.85
N ARG A 83 0.70 3.23 -13.79
CA ARG A 83 -0.60 3.62 -14.35
C ARG A 83 -1.72 3.37 -13.34
N GLN A 84 -1.73 2.19 -12.73
CA GLN A 84 -2.69 1.87 -11.67
C GLN A 84 -2.39 2.68 -10.42
N ASP A 85 -1.11 2.79 -10.07
CA ASP A 85 -0.66 3.49 -8.88
C ASP A 85 -0.98 4.99 -8.93
N ALA A 86 -0.90 5.64 -10.10
CA ALA A 86 -1.31 7.03 -10.22
C ALA A 86 -2.80 7.22 -9.90
N VAL A 87 -3.69 6.38 -10.44
CA VAL A 87 -5.13 6.46 -10.16
C VAL A 87 -5.41 6.26 -8.68
N LEU A 88 -4.83 5.22 -8.09
CA LEU A 88 -4.99 4.92 -6.66
C LEU A 88 -4.45 6.05 -5.78
N PHE A 89 -3.30 6.62 -6.14
CA PHE A 89 -2.72 7.76 -5.43
C PHE A 89 -3.68 8.95 -5.44
N PHE A 90 -4.24 9.32 -6.59
CA PHE A 90 -5.15 10.46 -6.68
C PHE A 90 -6.49 10.23 -5.99
N VAL A 91 -7.02 9.00 -6.02
CA VAL A 91 -8.21 8.64 -5.22
C VAL A 91 -7.93 8.81 -3.73
N GLY A 92 -6.77 8.33 -3.26
CA GLY A 92 -6.34 8.49 -1.87
C GLY A 92 -6.12 9.95 -1.49
N LEU A 93 -5.46 10.73 -2.36
CA LEU A 93 -5.21 12.16 -2.16
C LEU A 93 -6.52 12.95 -2.07
N ALA A 94 -7.47 12.70 -2.97
CA ALA A 94 -8.76 13.39 -2.98
C ALA A 94 -9.60 13.03 -1.74
N GLY A 95 -9.74 11.74 -1.44
CA GLY A 95 -10.47 11.27 -0.26
C GLY A 95 -9.84 11.75 1.05
N GLY A 96 -8.52 11.65 1.14
CA GLY A 96 -7.74 12.18 2.27
C GLY A 96 -7.87 13.69 2.41
N GLY A 97 -7.86 14.43 1.30
CA GLY A 97 -8.08 15.87 1.30
C GLY A 97 -9.44 16.27 1.83
N VAL A 98 -10.49 15.52 1.51
CA VAL A 98 -11.84 15.74 2.09
C VAL A 98 -11.82 15.49 3.60
N ILE A 99 -11.22 14.38 4.05
CA ILE A 99 -11.14 14.03 5.48
C ILE A 99 -10.31 15.05 6.27
N GLU A 100 -9.13 15.43 5.77
CA GLU A 100 -8.25 16.43 6.40
C GLU A 100 -8.91 17.80 6.45
N SER A 101 -9.55 18.22 5.34
CA SER A 101 -10.27 19.48 5.32
C SER A 101 -11.40 19.46 6.35
N TRP A 102 -12.21 18.42 6.38
CA TRP A 102 -13.30 18.30 7.34
C TRP A 102 -12.79 18.27 8.79
N GLY A 103 -11.82 17.40 9.11
CA GLY A 103 -11.34 17.21 10.47
C GLY A 103 -10.61 18.43 11.04
N THR A 104 -9.76 19.07 10.23
CA THR A 104 -9.03 20.27 10.66
C THR A 104 -9.92 21.50 10.74
N GLN A 105 -10.96 21.64 9.91
CA GLN A 105 -11.92 22.75 10.00
C GLN A 105 -12.84 22.60 11.21
N THR A 106 -13.29 21.37 11.49
CA THR A 106 -14.15 21.06 12.65
C THR A 106 -13.40 20.96 13.98
N GLN A 107 -12.09 21.17 13.99
CA GLN A 107 -11.23 21.03 15.18
C GLN A 107 -11.26 19.63 15.81
N LEU A 108 -11.56 18.59 15.02
CA LEU A 108 -11.44 17.20 15.48
C LEU A 108 -9.98 16.83 15.73
N TRP A 109 -9.07 17.39 14.93
CA TRP A 109 -7.64 17.40 15.20
C TRP A 109 -7.01 18.71 14.74
N THR A 110 -5.88 19.05 15.34
CA THR A 110 -5.10 20.26 15.02
C THR A 110 -3.63 19.90 14.86
N TYR A 111 -3.00 20.45 13.83
CA TYR A 111 -1.56 20.31 13.64
C TYR A 111 -0.79 21.42 14.35
N PHE A 112 0.47 21.16 14.69
CA PHE A 112 1.35 22.17 15.28
C PHE A 112 1.58 23.38 14.36
N THR A 113 1.41 23.22 13.04
CA THR A 113 1.48 24.30 12.05
C THR A 113 0.21 25.14 11.97
N GLN A 114 -0.89 24.71 12.60
CA GLN A 114 -2.22 25.34 12.57
C GLN A 114 -2.87 25.46 11.17
N GLU A 115 -2.32 24.79 10.15
CA GLU A 115 -2.86 24.78 8.78
C GLU A 115 -4.12 23.90 8.65
N ARG A 116 -5.03 24.25 7.72
CA ARG A 116 -6.35 23.61 7.55
C ARG A 116 -6.83 23.56 6.08
N PRO A 117 -6.65 22.45 5.34
CA PRO A 117 -5.80 21.30 5.66
C PRO A 117 -4.30 21.64 5.43
N PRO A 118 -3.37 20.95 6.10
CA PRO A 118 -1.95 21.10 5.81
C PRO A 118 -1.63 20.52 4.42
N PRO A 119 -1.00 21.28 3.51
CA PRO A 119 -0.73 20.78 2.16
C PRO A 119 0.27 19.61 2.16
N TRP A 120 1.15 19.54 3.16
CA TRP A 120 2.21 18.53 3.26
C TRP A 120 1.70 17.14 3.70
N ILE A 121 0.53 17.02 4.33
CA ILE A 121 -0.04 15.71 4.70
C ILE A 121 -0.85 15.09 3.54
N LEU A 122 -1.36 15.90 2.62
CA LEU A 122 -2.21 15.42 1.52
C LEU A 122 -1.55 14.32 0.66
N PRO A 123 -0.26 14.43 0.26
CA PRO A 123 0.40 13.36 -0.49
C PRO A 123 0.53 12.06 0.31
N ALA A 124 0.60 12.13 1.65
CA ALA A 124 0.69 10.96 2.51
C ALA A 124 -0.57 10.09 2.43
N TRP A 125 -1.75 10.69 2.22
CA TRP A 125 -3.00 9.95 2.00
C TRP A 125 -2.99 9.13 0.71
N GLY A 126 -2.44 9.70 -0.37
CA GLY A 126 -2.27 8.97 -1.63
C GLY A 126 -1.33 7.77 -1.47
N LEU A 127 -0.22 7.95 -0.76
CA LEU A 127 0.71 6.86 -0.45
C LEU A 127 0.12 5.81 0.49
N ALA A 128 -0.66 6.22 1.49
CA ALA A 128 -1.34 5.31 2.39
C ALA A 128 -2.31 4.41 1.62
N ASN A 129 -3.08 4.99 0.68
CA ASN A 129 -3.98 4.20 -0.18
C ASN A 129 -3.19 3.18 -1.01
N LEU A 130 -2.07 3.59 -1.61
CA LEU A 130 -1.18 2.69 -2.33
C LEU A 130 -0.64 1.54 -1.46
N ALA A 131 -0.25 1.84 -0.22
CA ALA A 131 0.22 0.82 0.72
C ALA A 131 -0.88 -0.17 1.08
N VAL A 132 -2.13 0.27 1.27
CA VAL A 132 -3.28 -0.62 1.50
C VAL A 132 -3.50 -1.57 0.32
N PHE A 133 -3.50 -1.05 -0.92
CA PHE A 133 -3.65 -1.90 -2.10
C PHE A 133 -2.52 -2.93 -2.24
N ARG A 134 -1.28 -2.55 -1.94
CA ARG A 134 -0.15 -3.49 -1.94
C ARG A 134 -0.19 -4.47 -0.80
N LEU A 135 -0.67 -4.06 0.37
CA LEU A 135 -0.89 -4.96 1.51
C LEU A 135 -1.86 -6.07 1.14
N VAL A 136 -2.97 -5.76 0.46
CA VAL A 136 -3.92 -6.78 -0.01
C VAL A 136 -3.23 -7.77 -0.95
N ARG A 137 -2.50 -7.26 -1.97
CA ARG A 137 -1.74 -8.13 -2.89
C ARG A 137 -0.69 -8.96 -2.18
N PHE A 138 -0.03 -8.42 -1.17
CA PHE A 138 0.95 -9.11 -0.34
C PHE A 138 0.29 -10.20 0.51
N LEU A 139 -0.88 -9.92 1.09
CA LEU A 139 -1.68 -10.91 1.81
C LEU A 139 -2.13 -12.04 0.90
N ASP A 140 -2.50 -11.76 -0.35
CA ASP A 140 -2.87 -12.81 -1.32
C ASP A 140 -1.70 -13.77 -1.64
N LEU A 141 -0.45 -13.31 -1.49
CA LEU A 141 0.73 -14.16 -1.65
C LEU A 141 0.95 -15.09 -0.44
N ILE A 142 0.68 -14.61 0.77
CA ILE A 142 0.92 -15.32 2.03
C ILE A 142 -0.26 -16.21 2.41
N LEU A 143 -1.48 -15.72 2.22
CA LEU A 143 -2.74 -16.40 2.46
C LEU A 143 -3.43 -16.68 1.11
N PRO A 144 -2.91 -17.64 0.33
CA PRO A 144 -3.55 -18.00 -0.93
C PRO A 144 -4.97 -18.49 -0.70
N GLU A 145 -5.84 -18.19 -1.66
CA GLU A 145 -7.30 -18.38 -1.62
C GLU A 145 -7.77 -19.83 -1.46
N GLU A 146 -6.84 -20.78 -1.47
CA GLU A 146 -7.07 -22.21 -1.32
C GLU A 146 -7.64 -22.58 0.07
N ARG A 147 -7.69 -21.64 1.02
CA ARG A 147 -8.32 -21.79 2.34
C ARG A 147 -9.45 -20.77 2.57
N PRO A 148 -10.58 -20.88 1.86
CA PRO A 148 -11.67 -19.90 1.92
C PRO A 148 -12.28 -19.78 3.33
N ALA A 149 -12.32 -20.87 4.09
CA ALA A 149 -12.80 -20.87 5.47
C ALA A 149 -11.91 -20.02 6.40
N LEU A 150 -10.58 -20.12 6.27
CA LEU A 150 -9.65 -19.34 7.09
C LEU A 150 -9.78 -17.84 6.78
N TYR A 151 -9.83 -17.47 5.51
CA TYR A 151 -10.03 -16.08 5.09
C TYR A 151 -11.34 -15.51 5.64
N LYS A 152 -12.43 -16.26 5.51
CA LYS A 152 -13.75 -15.88 6.06
C LYS A 152 -13.71 -15.68 7.58
N THR A 153 -13.05 -16.58 8.31
CA THR A 153 -12.93 -16.48 9.76
C THR A 153 -12.11 -15.26 10.17
N LEU A 154 -10.94 -15.06 9.55
CA LEU A 154 -10.09 -13.90 9.82
C LEU A 154 -10.79 -12.58 9.51
N TYR A 155 -11.49 -12.51 8.37
CA TYR A 155 -12.31 -11.37 8.00
C TYR A 155 -13.29 -11.00 9.13
N TRP A 156 -14.09 -11.96 9.60
CA TRP A 156 -15.08 -11.70 10.63
C TRP A 156 -14.47 -11.35 11.98
N ILE A 157 -13.37 -11.99 12.37
CA ILE A 157 -12.66 -11.66 13.60
C ILE A 157 -12.16 -10.20 13.54
N VAL A 158 -11.48 -9.82 12.46
CA VAL A 158 -10.93 -8.47 12.30
C VAL A 158 -12.05 -7.42 12.31
N PHE A 159 -13.11 -7.63 11.54
CA PHE A 159 -14.20 -6.65 11.47
C PHE A 159 -15.08 -6.62 12.72
N ALA A 160 -15.23 -7.73 13.44
CA ALA A 160 -15.91 -7.74 14.74
C ALA A 160 -15.11 -6.95 15.78
N VAL A 161 -13.79 -7.16 15.84
CA VAL A 161 -12.89 -6.40 16.73
C VAL A 161 -12.93 -4.91 16.37
N PHE A 162 -12.85 -4.57 15.08
CA PHE A 162 -12.97 -3.20 14.60
C PHE A 162 -14.31 -2.56 14.99
N LEU A 163 -15.44 -3.24 14.77
CA LEU A 163 -16.75 -2.74 15.15
C LEU A 163 -16.85 -2.54 16.66
N PHE A 164 -16.34 -3.47 17.46
CA PHE A 164 -16.28 -3.32 18.92
C PHE A 164 -15.55 -2.03 19.33
N PHE A 165 -14.36 -1.78 18.77
CA PHE A 165 -13.61 -0.55 19.04
C PHE A 165 -14.34 0.70 18.54
N LEU A 166 -14.94 0.65 17.34
CA LEU A 166 -15.72 1.75 16.80
C LEU A 166 -16.89 2.10 17.74
N PHE A 167 -17.68 1.11 18.17
CA PHE A 167 -18.79 1.32 19.11
C PHE A 167 -18.30 1.88 20.44
N ALA A 168 -17.20 1.38 20.98
CA ALA A 168 -16.61 1.90 22.21
C ALA A 168 -16.17 3.37 22.06
N PHE A 169 -15.61 3.73 20.90
CA PHE A 169 -15.17 5.09 20.59
C PHE A 169 -16.34 6.06 20.40
N VAL A 170 -17.37 5.67 19.62
CA VAL A 170 -18.50 6.55 19.29
C VAL A 170 -19.62 6.54 20.35
N ARG A 171 -19.48 5.77 21.44
CA ARG A 171 -20.54 5.65 22.47
C ARG A 171 -21.02 6.98 23.03
N HIS A 172 -20.12 7.96 23.07
CA HIS A 172 -20.40 9.29 23.62
C HIS A 172 -21.17 10.20 22.64
N THR A 173 -21.38 9.77 21.40
CA THR A 173 -22.07 10.54 20.35
C THR A 173 -23.31 9.82 19.81
N PHE A 174 -23.83 8.81 20.51
CA PHE A 174 -25.06 8.09 20.11
C PHE A 174 -26.31 8.95 20.14
N ASP A 175 -26.27 10.10 20.80
CA ASP A 175 -27.32 11.12 20.75
C ASP A 175 -27.36 11.86 19.40
N LYS A 176 -26.33 11.72 18.54
CA LYS A 176 -26.27 12.38 17.24
C LYS A 176 -26.77 11.45 16.11
N PRO A 177 -27.67 11.91 15.23
CA PRO A 177 -28.20 11.08 14.15
C PRO A 177 -27.13 10.66 13.13
N PHE A 178 -26.12 11.50 12.91
CA PHE A 178 -25.01 11.18 12.01
C PHE A 178 -24.12 10.04 12.52
N THR A 179 -24.04 9.82 13.84
CA THR A 179 -23.31 8.67 14.40
C THR A 179 -23.98 7.37 13.96
N TRP A 180 -25.30 7.29 14.04
CA TRP A 180 -26.06 6.15 13.57
C TRP A 180 -25.92 5.97 12.06
N GLY A 181 -26.03 7.04 11.28
CA GLY A 181 -25.80 7.00 9.83
C GLY A 181 -24.43 6.43 9.46
N ALA A 182 -23.36 6.89 10.13
CA ALA A 182 -22.00 6.42 9.90
C ALA A 182 -21.82 4.95 10.31
N VAL A 183 -22.31 4.56 11.50
CA VAL A 183 -22.22 3.17 11.98
C VAL A 183 -22.99 2.22 11.07
N LEU A 184 -24.20 2.58 10.64
CA LEU A 184 -25.00 1.79 9.70
C LEU A 184 -24.32 1.67 8.35
N LEU A 185 -23.74 2.76 7.83
CA LEU A 185 -22.98 2.73 6.59
C LEU A 185 -21.76 1.80 6.68
N VAL A 186 -20.99 1.89 7.77
CA VAL A 186 -19.83 1.02 8.01
C VAL A 186 -20.26 -0.44 8.09
N HIS A 187 -21.32 -0.73 8.84
CA HIS A 187 -21.87 -2.08 8.94
C HIS A 187 -22.33 -2.59 7.57
N PHE A 188 -23.07 -1.78 6.81
CA PHE A 188 -23.48 -2.09 5.45
C PHE A 188 -22.29 -2.40 4.55
N LEU A 189 -21.22 -1.58 4.56
CA LEU A 189 -20.03 -1.81 3.76
C LEU A 189 -19.33 -3.13 4.09
N ILE A 190 -19.21 -3.49 5.37
CA ILE A 190 -18.62 -4.77 5.82
C ILE A 190 -19.45 -5.97 5.30
N HIS A 191 -20.76 -5.83 5.19
CA HIS A 191 -21.61 -6.88 4.65
C HIS A 191 -21.65 -6.88 3.11
N ALA A 192 -21.63 -5.71 2.48
CA ALA A 192 -21.72 -5.56 1.02
C ALA A 192 -20.45 -6.07 0.31
N THR A 193 -19.27 -5.83 0.89
CA THR A 193 -17.99 -6.34 0.36
C THR A 193 -17.89 -7.86 0.37
N ARG A 194 -18.70 -8.54 1.20
CA ARG A 194 -18.83 -10.00 1.23
C ARG A 194 -19.74 -10.55 0.12
N GLY A 195 -20.74 -9.79 -0.33
CA GLY A 195 -21.73 -10.24 -1.32
C GLY A 195 -21.19 -10.43 -2.74
N GLY A 196 -19.93 -10.06 -2.99
CA GLY A 196 -19.24 -10.17 -4.27
C GLY A 196 -18.74 -11.57 -4.63
N ASP A 197 -19.28 -12.65 -4.06
CA ASP A 197 -18.93 -14.03 -4.40
C ASP A 197 -19.25 -14.39 -5.88
N GLY A 198 -20.02 -13.56 -6.59
CA GLY A 198 -20.39 -13.76 -8.01
C GLY A 198 -19.72 -12.82 -9.03
N ALA A 199 -18.99 -11.80 -8.61
CA ALA A 199 -18.46 -10.77 -9.51
C ALA A 199 -16.99 -10.47 -9.22
N ARG A 200 -16.13 -11.49 -9.27
CA ARG A 200 -14.70 -11.22 -9.42
C ARG A 200 -14.39 -10.88 -10.87
N PRO A 201 -13.58 -9.83 -11.13
CA PRO A 201 -13.11 -9.53 -12.46
C PRO A 201 -12.47 -10.79 -13.03
N SER A 202 -12.98 -11.21 -14.18
CA SER A 202 -12.48 -12.35 -14.92
C SER A 202 -10.96 -12.29 -14.99
N LYS A 203 -10.34 -13.46 -14.80
CA LYS A 203 -8.92 -13.72 -15.07
C LYS A 203 -8.43 -12.76 -16.14
N VAL A 204 -7.57 -11.80 -15.77
CA VAL A 204 -6.92 -10.90 -16.73
C VAL A 204 -6.48 -11.77 -17.92
N PRO A 205 -6.99 -11.53 -19.14
CA PRO A 205 -6.75 -12.44 -20.25
C PRO A 205 -5.25 -12.65 -20.41
N ARG A 206 -4.85 -13.92 -20.33
CA ARG A 206 -3.49 -14.40 -20.53
C ARG A 206 -3.05 -14.26 -22.00
N ARG A 207 -3.41 -13.17 -22.68
CA ARG A 207 -3.27 -13.04 -24.14
C ARG A 207 -2.11 -12.16 -24.59
N GLU A 208 -1.43 -11.43 -23.72
CA GLU A 208 -0.32 -10.55 -24.14
C GLU A 208 1.08 -10.93 -23.62
N ARG A 209 1.24 -12.08 -22.95
CA ARG A 209 2.58 -12.59 -22.61
C ARG A 209 3.29 -13.32 -23.76
N GLY A 210 2.63 -13.49 -24.91
CA GLY A 210 3.19 -14.18 -26.08
C GLY A 210 3.95 -13.31 -27.08
N HIS A 211 3.71 -11.98 -27.11
CA HIS A 211 4.26 -11.13 -28.18
C HIS A 211 5.50 -10.33 -27.80
N ALA A 212 5.84 -10.21 -26.51
CA ALA A 212 7.02 -9.44 -26.08
C ALA A 212 8.36 -10.24 -26.12
N LEU A 213 8.33 -11.55 -26.39
CA LEU A 213 9.53 -12.39 -26.48
C LEU A 213 9.94 -12.78 -27.90
N ALA A 214 9.21 -12.33 -28.93
CA ALA A 214 9.58 -12.53 -30.34
C ALA A 214 10.53 -11.44 -30.90
N GLY A 215 10.88 -10.42 -30.11
CA GLY A 215 11.68 -9.27 -30.52
C GLY A 215 13.17 -9.31 -30.15
N LEU A 216 13.64 -10.36 -29.48
CA LEU A 216 15.06 -10.51 -29.19
C LEU A 216 15.77 -11.09 -30.41
N ARG A 217 16.29 -10.18 -31.24
CA ARG A 217 17.28 -10.42 -32.30
C ARG A 217 18.23 -11.54 -31.89
N GLN A 218 18.19 -12.65 -32.62
CA GLN A 218 19.34 -13.55 -32.64
C GLN A 218 20.50 -12.86 -33.38
N PRO A 219 21.73 -12.89 -32.84
CA PRO A 219 22.89 -12.45 -33.59
C PRO A 219 23.10 -13.39 -34.79
N ARG A 220 23.12 -12.82 -36.00
CA ARG A 220 23.50 -13.53 -37.23
C ARG A 220 24.96 -13.97 -37.09
N THR A 221 25.20 -15.27 -36.97
CA THR A 221 26.51 -15.86 -37.22
C THR A 221 26.83 -15.74 -38.72
N PRO A 222 28.03 -15.30 -39.12
CA PRO A 222 28.43 -15.32 -40.53
C PRO A 222 28.56 -16.78 -40.98
N ARG A 223 27.84 -17.13 -42.04
CA ARG A 223 27.94 -18.41 -42.72
C ARG A 223 29.19 -18.38 -43.60
N ALA A 224 30.20 -19.16 -43.25
CA ALA A 224 31.33 -19.45 -44.12
C ALA A 224 30.90 -20.55 -45.08
N ASP A 225 30.65 -20.23 -46.34
CA ASP A 225 30.43 -21.23 -47.39
C ASP A 225 31.01 -20.72 -48.73
N GLY A 226 32.11 -21.36 -49.13
CA GLY A 226 32.35 -21.84 -50.50
C GLY A 226 32.41 -20.84 -51.66
N CYS A 227 33.57 -20.22 -51.86
CA CYS A 227 33.97 -19.73 -53.18
C CYS A 227 34.82 -20.81 -53.86
N ALA A 228 34.17 -21.70 -54.60
CA ALA A 228 34.81 -22.61 -55.53
C ALA A 228 33.95 -22.72 -56.80
N ARG A 229 34.50 -22.16 -57.90
CA ARG A 229 34.31 -22.47 -59.33
C ARG A 229 34.09 -21.25 -60.22
N VAL A 230 34.62 -21.43 -61.45
CA VAL A 230 34.62 -20.60 -62.66
C VAL A 230 35.80 -19.61 -62.67
N ALA A 231 36.85 -19.74 -63.49
CA ALA A 231 37.09 -20.49 -64.73
C ALA A 231 38.56 -20.93 -64.83
#